data_AF-A0A3N5B420-F1
#
_entry.id   AF-A0A3N5B420-F1
#
_cell.length_a   1.000
_cell.length_b   1.000
_cell.length_c   1.000
_cell.angle_alpha   90.00
_cell.angle_beta   90.00
_cell.angle_gamma   90.00
#
_symmetry.space_group_name_H-M   'P 1'
#
loop_
_entity.id
_entity.type
_entity.pdbx_description
1 polymer ?
#
loop_
_entity_poly.entity_id
_entity_poly.type
_entity_poly.pdbx_seq_one_letter_code
_entity_poly.pdbx_strand_id
1 'polypeptide(L)'
;MNRLKAAKTISAITNPPIICIPLFLIICIILSNGNFNSFIVLESISLVFTSILPMIIIVYWAKRLDTDRDISNRKDRFTPLIVGIISYFIGFLVSLILGTNDFLTALLLCYSINTGVVLLITVKWKISVHTTGLSGPVGALILLLGPTGALFGIIYPILIWSRVTLEKHTSAQAIAGGVQGFFLTVLEMYMFISLFNFNVGNLVPLTDCIWYILAIISAPVILGILSYAHMNKIVFSAAVIIGFTVFLEYAPLSASVIYILVCLTSCLISLYAGEDYEWSDVLI
;
A
#
# COMPACT_ATOMS: atom_id res chain seq x y z
N MET A 1 -19.94 -20.16 -0.59
CA MET A 1 -18.51 -20.53 -0.56
C MET A 1 -17.78 -19.43 0.21
N ASN A 2 -17.21 -19.80 1.35
CA ASN A 2 -17.09 -18.98 2.57
C ASN A 2 -16.40 -17.61 2.37
N ARG A 3 -17.07 -16.47 2.67
CA ARG A 3 -16.46 -15.12 2.65
C ARG A 3 -15.12 -15.08 3.38
N LEU A 4 -15.05 -15.79 4.51
CA LEU A 4 -13.83 -15.99 5.29
C LEU A 4 -12.69 -16.67 4.49
N LYS A 5 -13.00 -17.64 3.62
CA LYS A 5 -12.01 -18.29 2.75
C LYS A 5 -11.49 -17.29 1.71
N ALA A 6 -12.36 -16.48 1.11
CA ALA A 6 -11.95 -15.42 0.18
C ALA A 6 -11.07 -14.37 0.88
N ALA A 7 -11.46 -13.93 2.09
CA ALA A 7 -10.67 -13.01 2.91
C ALA A 7 -9.29 -13.59 3.25
N LYS A 8 -9.20 -14.89 3.61
CA LYS A 8 -7.91 -15.58 3.85
C LYS A 8 -7.05 -15.65 2.59
N THR A 9 -7.64 -15.95 1.43
CA THR A 9 -6.90 -15.97 0.15
C THR A 9 -6.36 -14.59 -0.19
N ILE A 10 -7.19 -13.54 -0.11
CA ILE A 10 -6.77 -12.16 -0.35
C ILE A 10 -5.64 -11.80 0.62
N SER A 11 -5.80 -12.07 1.91
CA SER A 11 -4.76 -11.80 2.91
C SER A 11 -3.44 -12.52 2.63
N ALA A 12 -3.50 -13.75 2.10
CA ALA A 12 -2.30 -14.52 1.79
C ALA A 12 -1.55 -13.95 0.57
N ILE A 13 -2.26 -13.61 -0.51
CA ILE A 13 -1.64 -13.05 -1.72
C ILE A 13 -1.20 -11.59 -1.54
N THR A 14 -1.85 -10.85 -0.64
CA THR A 14 -1.54 -9.44 -0.30
C THR A 14 -0.58 -9.31 0.88
N ASN A 15 -0.02 -10.41 1.38
CA ASN A 15 1.03 -10.35 2.39
C ASN A 15 2.21 -9.53 1.84
N PRO A 16 2.78 -8.56 2.58
CA PRO A 16 3.73 -7.58 2.02
C PRO A 16 4.86 -8.19 1.15
N PRO A 17 5.60 -9.21 1.60
CA PRO A 17 6.67 -9.80 0.79
C PRO A 17 6.16 -10.56 -0.45
N ILE A 18 4.88 -10.95 -0.50
CA ILE A 18 4.29 -11.67 -1.64
C ILE A 18 3.78 -10.67 -2.68
N ILE A 19 3.04 -9.64 -2.25
CA ILE A 19 2.49 -8.63 -3.16
C ILE A 19 3.57 -7.72 -3.75
N CYS A 20 4.69 -7.56 -3.04
CA CYS A 20 5.85 -6.84 -3.56
C CYS A 20 6.42 -7.51 -4.82
N ILE A 21 6.40 -8.84 -4.92
CA ILE A 21 6.99 -9.57 -6.07
C ILE A 21 6.42 -9.08 -7.41
N PRO A 22 5.10 -9.17 -7.70
CA PRO A 22 4.58 -8.73 -8.98
C PRO A 22 4.69 -7.22 -9.19
N LEU A 23 4.62 -6.40 -8.13
CA LEU A 23 4.67 -4.95 -8.27
C LEU A 23 6.10 -4.46 -8.54
N PHE A 24 7.11 -4.99 -7.84
CA PHE A 24 8.51 -4.71 -8.14
C PHE A 24 8.95 -5.29 -9.47
N LEU A 25 8.41 -6.44 -9.89
CA LEU A 25 8.67 -6.99 -11.22
C LEU A 25 8.26 -5.98 -12.30
N ILE A 26 7.07 -5.40 -12.20
CA ILE A 26 6.59 -4.35 -13.14
C ILE A 26 7.51 -3.12 -13.08
N ILE A 27 7.86 -2.66 -11.88
CA ILE A 27 8.79 -1.53 -11.71
C ILE A 27 10.14 -1.83 -12.39
N CYS A 28 10.74 -2.99 -12.12
CA CYS A 28 12.04 -3.38 -12.68
C CYS A 28 12.00 -3.55 -14.19
N ILE A 29 10.90 -4.07 -14.76
CA ILE A 29 10.70 -4.12 -16.21
C ILE A 29 10.76 -2.70 -16.80
N ILE A 30 10.05 -1.75 -16.21
CA ILE A 30 10.01 -0.35 -16.68
C ILE A 30 11.41 0.28 -16.56
N LEU A 31 12.04 0.16 -15.39
CA LEU A 31 13.35 0.76 -15.12
C LEU A 31 14.48 0.15 -15.96
N SER A 32 14.33 -1.10 -16.41
CA SER A 32 15.31 -1.77 -17.27
C SER A 32 15.39 -1.19 -18.68
N ASN A 33 14.36 -0.48 -19.14
CA ASN A 33 14.25 0.06 -20.51
C ASN A 33 14.57 -0.97 -21.61
N GLY A 34 14.14 -2.22 -21.42
CA GLY A 34 14.36 -3.33 -22.37
C GLY A 34 15.73 -3.99 -22.29
N ASN A 35 16.62 -3.54 -21.40
CA ASN A 35 17.92 -4.19 -21.16
C ASN A 35 17.76 -5.37 -20.20
N PHE A 36 17.93 -6.60 -20.71
CA PHE A 36 17.75 -7.83 -19.93
C PHE A 36 18.72 -7.98 -18.75
N ASN A 37 19.99 -7.57 -18.91
CA ASN A 37 20.97 -7.65 -17.83
C ASN A 37 20.64 -6.66 -16.71
N SER A 38 20.24 -5.44 -17.07
CA SER A 38 19.74 -4.44 -16.11
C SER A 38 18.52 -4.98 -15.36
N PHE A 39 17.55 -5.54 -16.09
CA PHE A 39 16.37 -6.17 -15.50
C PHE A 39 16.75 -7.24 -14.47
N ILE A 40 17.64 -8.17 -14.80
CA ILE A 40 18.07 -9.23 -13.87
C ILE A 40 18.69 -8.62 -12.60
N VAL A 41 19.56 -7.61 -12.73
CA VAL A 41 20.21 -6.99 -11.57
C VAL A 41 19.18 -6.28 -10.68
N LEU A 42 18.32 -5.45 -11.28
CA LEU A 42 17.28 -4.71 -10.56
C LEU A 42 16.31 -5.66 -9.85
N GLU A 43 15.83 -6.68 -10.57
CA GLU A 43 14.88 -7.65 -10.02
C GLU A 43 15.52 -8.56 -8.98
N SER A 44 16.80 -8.92 -9.12
CA SER A 44 17.49 -9.71 -8.09
C SER A 44 17.62 -8.93 -6.79
N ILE A 45 17.99 -7.65 -6.87
CA ILE A 45 18.09 -6.77 -5.69
C ILE A 45 16.69 -6.58 -5.07
N SER A 46 15.69 -6.23 -5.88
CA SER A 46 14.32 -6.02 -5.40
C SER A 46 13.78 -7.29 -4.73
N LEU A 47 13.89 -8.45 -5.39
CA LEU A 47 13.33 -9.71 -4.90
C LEU A 47 14.01 -10.17 -3.61
N VAL A 48 15.34 -10.09 -3.53
CA VAL A 48 16.08 -10.51 -2.34
C VAL A 48 15.72 -9.64 -1.13
N PHE A 49 15.79 -8.32 -1.27
CA PHE A 49 15.69 -7.41 -0.14
C PHE A 49 14.26 -7.03 0.23
N THR A 50 13.34 -7.02 -0.73
CA THR A 50 11.92 -6.65 -0.49
C THR A 50 11.05 -7.84 -0.12
N SER A 51 11.42 -9.04 -0.61
CA SER A 51 10.54 -10.21 -0.58
C SER A 51 11.18 -11.42 0.11
N ILE A 52 12.28 -11.97 -0.41
CA ILE A 52 12.86 -13.23 0.08
C ILE A 52 13.34 -13.10 1.53
N LEU A 53 14.21 -12.12 1.83
CA LEU A 53 14.75 -11.95 3.17
C LEU A 53 13.64 -11.66 4.20
N PRO A 54 12.76 -10.65 4.00
CA PRO A 54 11.63 -10.41 4.90
C PRO A 54 10.73 -11.63 5.10
N MET A 55 10.47 -12.41 4.05
CA MET A 55 9.64 -13.61 4.14
C MET A 55 10.30 -14.71 4.98
N ILE A 56 11.60 -14.96 4.77
CA ILE A 56 12.36 -15.91 5.60
C ILE A 56 12.27 -15.53 7.08
N ILE A 57 12.45 -14.23 7.39
CA ILE A 57 12.38 -13.71 8.75
C ILE A 57 10.98 -13.89 9.35
N ILE A 58 9.93 -13.51 8.62
CA ILE A 58 8.54 -13.64 9.08
C ILE A 58 8.22 -15.11 9.36
N VAL A 59 8.60 -16.04 8.46
CA VAL A 59 8.35 -17.47 8.64
C VAL A 59 9.14 -18.03 9.82
N TYR A 60 10.42 -17.66 9.95
CA TYR A 60 11.25 -18.08 11.07
C TYR A 60 10.70 -17.58 12.41
N TRP A 61 10.33 -16.30 12.49
CA TRP A 61 9.86 -15.67 13.72
C TRP A 61 8.46 -16.17 14.11
N ALA A 62 7.56 -16.35 13.13
CA ALA A 62 6.24 -16.93 13.35
C ALA A 62 6.34 -18.35 13.92
N LYS A 63 7.25 -19.18 13.39
CA LYS A 63 7.54 -20.51 13.95
C LYS A 63 8.12 -20.45 15.36
N ARG A 64 9.03 -19.52 15.62
CA ARG A 64 9.66 -19.34 16.95
C ARG A 64 8.65 -18.98 18.03
N LEU A 65 7.61 -18.23 17.68
CA LEU A 65 6.58 -17.76 18.60
C LEU A 65 5.31 -18.61 18.60
N ASP A 66 5.29 -19.71 17.84
CA ASP A 66 4.09 -20.54 17.61
C ASP A 66 2.85 -19.70 17.23
N THR A 67 3.06 -18.73 16.32
CA THR A 67 2.03 -17.77 15.91
C THR A 67 1.85 -17.75 14.39
N ASP A 68 0.84 -17.03 13.93
CA ASP A 68 0.59 -16.88 12.50
C ASP A 68 1.60 -15.93 11.83
N ARG A 69 1.68 -16.02 10.50
CA ARG A 69 2.60 -15.17 9.71
C ARG A 69 2.25 -13.68 9.74
N ASP A 70 1.11 -13.33 10.33
CA ASP A 70 0.67 -11.95 10.56
C ASP A 70 1.23 -11.34 11.85
N ILE A 71 1.86 -12.18 12.70
CA ILE A 71 2.45 -11.84 14.00
C ILE A 71 1.46 -10.91 14.73
N SER A 72 0.29 -11.49 15.01
CA SER A 72 -0.92 -10.74 15.36
C SER A 72 -0.74 -9.88 16.62
N ASN A 73 0.11 -10.32 17.55
CA ASN A 73 0.48 -9.56 18.74
C ASN A 73 1.50 -8.47 18.40
N ARG A 74 1.12 -7.23 18.71
CA ARG A 74 1.91 -6.03 18.44
C ARG A 74 3.30 -6.06 19.09
N LYS A 75 3.41 -6.62 20.30
CA LYS A 75 4.67 -6.70 21.05
C LYS A 75 5.72 -7.55 20.34
N ASP A 76 5.27 -8.50 19.54
CA ASP A 76 6.12 -9.46 18.85
C ASP A 76 6.59 -8.96 17.46
N ARG A 77 6.06 -7.81 17.01
CA ARG A 77 6.38 -7.21 15.70
C ARG A 77 7.68 -6.42 15.67
N PHE A 78 8.22 -6.04 16.82
CA PHE A 78 9.42 -5.21 16.89
C PHE A 78 10.59 -5.83 16.11
N THR A 79 10.93 -7.09 16.40
CA THR A 79 12.05 -7.77 15.76
C THR A 79 11.84 -7.95 14.25
N PRO A 80 10.73 -8.53 13.76
CA PRO A 80 10.47 -8.65 12.32
C PRO A 80 10.57 -7.30 11.57
N LEU A 81 10.03 -6.23 12.15
CA LEU A 81 10.07 -4.91 11.53
C LEU A 81 11.50 -4.34 11.48
N ILE A 82 12.28 -4.46 12.56
CA ILE A 82 13.70 -4.04 12.56
C ILE A 82 14.51 -4.79 11.51
N VAL A 83 14.34 -6.11 11.41
CA VAL A 83 15.09 -6.86 10.39
C VAL A 83 14.61 -6.50 8.98
N GLY A 84 13.32 -6.21 8.78
CA GLY A 84 12.80 -5.64 7.53
C GLY A 84 13.47 -4.30 7.18
N ILE A 85 13.53 -3.37 8.13
CA ILE A 85 14.20 -2.06 7.98
C ILE A 85 15.65 -2.24 7.53
N ILE A 86 16.38 -3.13 8.21
CA ILE A 86 17.78 -3.43 7.90
C ILE A 86 17.91 -4.09 6.52
N SER A 87 17.02 -5.02 6.17
CA SER A 87 17.00 -5.66 4.85
C SER A 87 16.86 -4.63 3.73
N TYR A 88 15.86 -3.74 3.84
CA TYR A 88 15.63 -2.69 2.84
C TYR A 88 16.81 -1.70 2.77
N PHE A 89 17.39 -1.35 3.92
CA PHE A 89 18.55 -0.46 3.97
C PHE A 89 19.80 -1.07 3.34
N ILE A 90 20.08 -2.35 3.59
CA ILE A 90 21.17 -3.07 2.92
C ILE A 90 20.90 -3.13 1.41
N GLY A 91 19.66 -3.39 0.99
CA GLY A 91 19.29 -3.34 -0.43
C GLY A 91 19.58 -1.97 -1.06
N PHE A 92 19.24 -0.88 -0.37
CA PHE A 92 19.60 0.48 -0.78
C PHE A 92 21.12 0.64 -0.94
N LEU A 93 21.91 0.25 0.06
CA LEU A 93 23.37 0.36 0.00
C LEU A 93 23.98 -0.47 -1.14
N VAL A 94 23.50 -1.70 -1.34
CA VAL A 94 23.92 -2.56 -2.45
C VAL A 94 23.59 -1.91 -3.79
N SER A 95 22.37 -1.40 -3.95
CA SER A 95 21.93 -0.70 -5.15
C SER A 95 22.79 0.54 -5.45
N LEU A 96 23.14 1.29 -4.40
CA LEU A 96 23.96 2.49 -4.48
C LEU A 96 25.42 2.17 -4.86
N ILE A 97 26.03 1.16 -4.21
CA ILE A 97 27.42 0.74 -4.46
C ILE A 97 27.58 0.17 -5.87
N LEU A 98 26.60 -0.60 -6.33
CA LEU A 98 26.60 -1.17 -7.69
C LEU A 98 26.23 -0.15 -8.77
N GLY A 99 25.81 1.06 -8.39
CA GLY A 99 25.39 2.10 -9.32
C GLY A 99 24.25 1.66 -10.23
N THR A 100 23.22 1.01 -9.65
CA THR A 100 22.07 0.54 -10.44
C THR A 100 21.10 1.69 -10.77
N ASN A 101 19.81 1.43 -10.93
CA ASN A 101 18.84 2.48 -11.24
C ASN A 101 18.51 3.32 -10.00
N ASP A 102 18.71 4.64 -10.11
CA ASP A 102 18.50 5.59 -9.03
C ASP A 102 17.07 5.59 -8.45
N PHE A 103 16.05 5.33 -9.27
CA PHE A 103 14.67 5.22 -8.81
C PHE A 103 14.49 4.02 -7.87
N LEU A 104 15.03 2.85 -8.25
CA LEU A 104 14.97 1.65 -7.39
C LEU A 104 15.77 1.88 -6.10
N THR A 105 16.94 2.49 -6.20
CA THR A 105 17.78 2.87 -5.05
C THR A 105 16.99 3.73 -4.07
N ALA A 106 16.38 4.83 -4.52
CA ALA A 106 15.55 5.69 -3.68
C ALA A 106 14.35 4.95 -3.08
N LEU A 107 13.70 4.07 -3.86
CA LEU A 107 12.55 3.30 -3.41
C LEU A 107 12.90 2.33 -2.27
N LEU A 108 14.06 1.67 -2.33
CA LEU A 108 14.54 0.78 -1.25
C LEU A 108 14.78 1.57 0.06
N LEU A 109 15.28 2.80 -0.04
CA LEU A 109 15.40 3.69 1.11
C LEU A 109 14.02 4.09 1.67
N CYS A 110 13.08 4.45 0.80
CA CYS A 110 11.69 4.72 1.20
C CYS A 110 11.09 3.53 1.96
N TYR A 111 11.31 2.30 1.51
CA TYR A 111 10.82 1.11 2.21
C TYR A 111 11.41 0.97 3.61
N SER A 112 12.70 1.24 3.77
CA SER A 112 13.36 1.24 5.07
C SER A 112 12.75 2.28 6.01
N ILE A 113 12.63 3.54 5.56
CA ILE A 113 12.08 4.64 6.36
C ILE A 113 10.60 4.42 6.67
N ASN A 114 9.78 4.05 5.68
CA ASN A 114 8.36 3.76 5.89
C ASN A 114 8.13 2.63 6.88
N THR A 115 8.96 1.58 6.84
CA THR A 115 8.89 0.50 7.84
C THR A 115 9.32 0.98 9.22
N GLY A 116 10.28 1.91 9.30
CA GLY A 116 10.64 2.64 10.52
C GLY A 116 9.48 3.44 11.10
N VAL A 117 8.76 4.20 10.27
CA VAL A 117 7.55 4.93 10.68
C VAL A 117 6.47 3.97 11.18
N VAL A 118 6.23 2.87 10.45
CA VAL A 118 5.32 1.80 10.88
C VAL A 118 5.73 1.24 12.25
N LEU A 119 7.02 1.00 12.48
CA LEU A 119 7.51 0.52 13.77
C LEU A 119 7.19 1.52 14.89
N LEU A 120 7.50 2.81 14.69
CA LEU A 120 7.23 3.86 15.67
C LEU A 120 5.74 3.95 16.02
N ILE A 121 4.86 3.91 15.02
CA ILE A 121 3.41 3.90 15.24
C ILE A 121 3.00 2.61 15.97
N THR A 122 3.54 1.46 15.54
CA THR A 122 3.25 0.12 16.11
C THR A 122 3.64 0.02 17.58
N VAL A 123 4.53 0.87 18.12
CA VAL A 123 4.77 0.91 19.58
C VAL A 123 3.49 1.25 20.35
N LYS A 124 2.64 2.14 19.82
CA LYS A 124 1.45 2.67 20.51
C LYS A 124 0.14 2.21 19.88
N TRP A 125 0.08 1.98 18.57
CA TRP A 125 -1.14 1.67 17.83
C TRP A 125 -0.89 0.71 16.66
N LYS A 126 -1.73 -0.31 16.50
CA LYS A 126 -1.49 -1.45 15.59
C LYS A 126 -1.82 -1.10 14.12
N ILE A 127 -1.03 -0.21 13.52
CA ILE A 127 -1.15 0.13 12.09
C ILE A 127 -0.98 -1.11 11.20
N SER A 128 -1.66 -1.12 10.06
CA SER A 128 -1.66 -2.26 9.14
C SER A 128 -0.45 -2.25 8.21
N VAL A 129 0.52 -3.12 8.49
CA VAL A 129 1.69 -3.38 7.64
C VAL A 129 1.28 -3.88 6.24
N HIS A 130 0.15 -4.59 6.14
CA HIS A 130 -0.35 -5.12 4.86
C HIS A 130 -0.75 -4.00 3.90
N THR A 131 -1.50 -3.01 4.40
CA THR A 131 -1.93 -1.89 3.58
C THR A 131 -0.78 -0.94 3.29
N THR A 132 0.14 -0.71 4.25
CA THR A 132 1.40 0.01 3.98
C THR A 132 2.20 -0.70 2.87
N GLY A 133 2.38 -2.02 2.98
CA GLY A 133 3.14 -2.83 2.02
C GLY A 133 2.55 -2.87 0.61
N LEU A 134 1.23 -2.74 0.47
CA LEU A 134 0.58 -2.55 -0.84
C LEU A 134 0.77 -1.11 -1.35
N SER A 135 0.61 -0.11 -0.48
CA SER A 135 0.58 1.30 -0.89
C SER A 135 1.93 1.86 -1.34
N GLY A 136 3.05 1.42 -0.77
CA GLY A 136 4.38 1.86 -1.18
C GLY A 136 4.71 1.55 -2.65
N PRO A 137 4.68 0.27 -3.10
CA PRO A 137 4.96 -0.05 -4.50
C PRO A 137 3.91 0.53 -5.46
N VAL A 138 2.64 0.66 -5.05
CA VAL A 138 1.63 1.34 -5.87
C VAL A 138 1.93 2.84 -5.97
N GLY A 139 2.37 3.50 -4.90
CA GLY A 139 2.83 4.90 -4.94
C GLY A 139 4.01 5.09 -5.90
N ALA A 140 4.96 4.15 -5.91
CA ALA A 140 6.05 4.13 -6.89
C ALA A 140 5.55 3.93 -8.33
N LEU A 141 4.58 3.04 -8.55
CA LEU A 141 3.95 2.86 -9.86
C LEU A 141 3.19 4.11 -10.31
N ILE A 142 2.54 4.85 -9.40
CA ILE A 142 1.91 6.14 -9.72
C ILE A 142 2.95 7.14 -10.20
N LEU A 143 4.13 7.22 -9.58
CA LEU A 143 5.22 8.09 -10.02
C LEU A 143 5.72 7.75 -11.43
N LEU A 144 5.78 6.46 -11.78
CA LEU A 144 6.29 5.98 -13.06
C LEU A 144 5.24 5.98 -14.19
N LEU A 145 3.97 5.70 -13.87
CA LEU A 145 2.93 5.37 -14.85
C LEU A 145 1.65 6.21 -14.70
N GLY A 146 1.57 7.08 -13.70
CA GLY A 146 0.43 7.95 -13.44
C GLY A 146 -0.87 7.17 -13.25
N PRO A 147 -1.89 7.39 -14.09
CA PRO A 147 -3.19 6.74 -13.93
C PRO A 147 -3.10 5.21 -14.07
N THR A 148 -2.21 4.70 -14.92
CA THR A 148 -2.02 3.25 -15.06
C THR A 148 -1.44 2.63 -13.80
N GLY A 149 -0.53 3.34 -13.12
CA GLY A 149 -0.02 2.93 -11.81
C GLY A 149 -1.09 3.00 -10.72
N ALA A 150 -1.96 4.01 -10.79
CA ALA A 150 -3.06 4.19 -9.84
C ALA A 150 -4.12 3.07 -9.90
N LEU A 151 -4.26 2.37 -11.03
CA LEU A 151 -5.18 1.22 -11.15
C LEU A 151 -4.86 0.09 -10.16
N PHE A 152 -3.59 -0.11 -9.81
CA PHE A 152 -3.21 -1.10 -8.79
C PHE A 152 -3.73 -0.72 -7.39
N GLY A 153 -4.03 0.56 -7.17
CA GLY A 153 -4.67 1.08 -5.95
C GLY A 153 -6.10 0.59 -5.75
N ILE A 154 -6.78 0.06 -6.77
CA ILE A 154 -8.13 -0.51 -6.65
C ILE A 154 -8.16 -1.73 -5.70
N ILE A 155 -7.02 -2.41 -5.52
CA ILE A 155 -6.88 -3.54 -4.59
C ILE A 155 -7.03 -3.07 -3.13
N TYR A 156 -6.81 -1.78 -2.84
CA TYR A 156 -6.79 -1.23 -1.50
C TYR A 156 -8.08 -1.44 -0.68
N PRO A 157 -9.29 -1.07 -1.15
CA PRO A 157 -10.54 -1.37 -0.44
C PRO A 157 -10.78 -2.88 -0.21
N ILE A 158 -10.38 -3.73 -1.18
CA ILE A 158 -10.49 -5.19 -1.07
C ILE A 158 -9.58 -5.72 0.04
N LEU A 159 -8.37 -5.17 0.15
CA LEU A 159 -7.43 -5.50 1.21
C LEU A 159 -7.95 -5.06 2.58
N ILE A 160 -8.50 -3.84 2.70
CA ILE A 160 -9.09 -3.37 3.97
C ILE A 160 -10.17 -4.34 4.44
N TRP A 161 -11.12 -4.68 3.56
CA TRP A 161 -12.17 -5.65 3.86
C TRP A 161 -11.61 -6.99 4.36
N SER A 162 -10.59 -7.54 3.68
CA SER A 162 -9.94 -8.78 4.10
C SER A 162 -9.36 -8.70 5.50
N ARG A 163 -8.68 -7.59 5.85
CA ARG A 163 -8.05 -7.42 7.17
C ARG A 163 -9.06 -7.24 8.30
N VAL A 164 -10.16 -6.55 8.03
CA VAL A 164 -11.24 -6.32 8.99
C VAL A 164 -12.06 -7.58 9.21
N THR A 165 -12.44 -8.28 8.14
CA THR A 165 -13.19 -9.54 8.20
C THR A 165 -12.42 -10.66 8.90
N LEU A 166 -11.08 -10.64 8.81
CA LEU A 166 -10.22 -11.59 9.54
C LEU A 166 -9.90 -11.12 10.98
N GLU A 167 -10.52 -10.04 11.44
CA GLU A 167 -10.34 -9.43 12.76
C GLU A 167 -8.87 -9.09 13.07
N LYS A 168 -8.09 -8.84 12.03
CA LYS A 168 -6.67 -8.56 12.20
C LYS A 168 -6.40 -7.10 12.49
N HIS A 169 -7.24 -6.21 11.95
CA HIS A 169 -7.17 -4.77 12.10
C HIS A 169 -8.59 -4.18 12.07
N THR A 170 -8.79 -3.09 12.80
CA THR A 170 -9.95 -2.19 12.58
C THR A 170 -9.80 -1.46 11.24
N SER A 171 -10.86 -0.94 10.65
CA SER A 171 -10.73 -0.13 9.42
C SER A 171 -9.83 1.09 9.59
N ALA A 172 -9.89 1.79 10.72
CA ALA A 172 -9.00 2.92 10.98
C ALA A 172 -7.51 2.52 10.86
N GLN A 173 -7.13 1.38 11.45
CA GLN A 173 -5.77 0.83 11.35
C GLN A 173 -5.39 0.42 9.92
N ALA A 174 -6.32 -0.16 9.17
CA ALA A 174 -6.11 -0.57 7.79
C ALA A 174 -5.97 0.65 6.86
N ILE A 175 -6.87 1.63 6.99
CA ILE A 175 -6.88 2.87 6.24
C ILE A 175 -5.62 3.70 6.54
N ALA A 176 -5.26 3.86 7.81
CA ALA A 176 -4.07 4.64 8.18
C ALA A 176 -2.78 4.06 7.59
N GLY A 177 -2.66 2.72 7.51
CA GLY A 177 -1.50 2.07 6.89
C GLY A 177 -1.34 2.42 5.41
N GLY A 178 -2.44 2.37 4.65
CA GLY A 178 -2.38 2.73 3.22
C GLY A 178 -2.16 4.22 3.00
N VAL A 179 -2.84 5.09 3.76
CA VAL A 179 -2.63 6.55 3.69
C VAL A 179 -1.17 6.89 3.97
N GLN A 180 -0.59 6.32 5.02
CA GLN A 180 0.81 6.52 5.35
C GLN A 180 1.73 6.08 4.20
N GLY A 181 1.57 4.87 3.67
CA GLY A 181 2.50 4.39 2.64
C GLY A 181 2.33 5.11 1.29
N PHE A 182 1.11 5.47 0.88
CA PHE A 182 0.89 6.25 -0.35
C PHE A 182 1.57 7.61 -0.30
N PHE A 183 1.29 8.41 0.74
CA PHE A 183 1.84 9.76 0.85
C PHE A 183 3.33 9.74 1.13
N LEU A 184 3.79 8.94 2.09
CA LEU A 184 5.21 8.94 2.44
C LEU A 184 6.06 8.42 1.30
N THR A 185 5.69 7.35 0.59
CA THR A 185 6.49 6.92 -0.56
C THR A 185 6.60 8.01 -1.62
N VAL A 186 5.50 8.67 -2.01
CA VAL A 186 5.59 9.72 -3.05
C VAL A 186 6.42 10.91 -2.59
N LEU A 187 6.20 11.39 -1.36
CA LEU A 187 6.94 12.54 -0.82
C LEU A 187 8.42 12.23 -0.61
N GLU A 188 8.74 11.07 -0.04
CA GLU A 188 10.11 10.61 0.19
C GLU A 188 10.86 10.41 -1.13
N MET A 189 10.21 9.85 -2.16
CA MET A 189 10.83 9.70 -3.48
C MET A 189 11.26 11.05 -4.04
N TYR A 190 10.35 12.05 -4.07
CA TYR A 190 10.70 13.40 -4.52
C TYR A 190 11.83 14.02 -3.70
N MET A 191 11.76 13.86 -2.37
CA MET A 191 12.78 14.37 -1.46
C MET A 191 14.15 13.72 -1.70
N PHE A 192 14.21 12.39 -1.80
CA PHE A 192 15.47 11.66 -2.00
C PHE A 192 16.05 11.89 -3.39
N ILE A 193 15.21 11.95 -4.42
CA ILE A 193 15.66 12.27 -5.77
C ILE A 193 16.34 13.64 -5.79
N SER A 194 15.72 14.64 -5.16
CA SER A 194 16.31 15.97 -5.03
C SER A 194 17.55 16.00 -4.13
N LEU A 195 17.52 15.29 -2.99
CA LEU A 195 18.60 15.32 -2.00
C LEU A 195 19.88 14.66 -2.52
N PHE A 196 19.75 13.55 -3.24
CA PHE A 196 20.89 12.78 -3.76
C PHE A 196 21.26 13.16 -5.20
N ASN A 197 20.55 14.12 -5.82
CA ASN A 197 20.69 14.46 -7.24
C ASN A 197 20.58 13.24 -8.16
N PHE A 198 19.66 12.35 -7.84
CA PHE A 198 19.43 11.13 -8.60
C PHE A 198 18.84 11.42 -9.97
N ASN A 199 19.37 10.76 -10.99
CA ASN A 199 18.92 10.87 -12.36
C ASN A 199 17.80 9.85 -12.62
N VAL A 200 16.58 10.26 -12.29
CA VAL A 200 15.37 9.53 -12.64
C VAL A 200 14.79 10.10 -13.92
N GLY A 201 14.18 9.25 -14.74
CA GLY A 201 13.46 9.69 -15.94
C GLY A 201 12.26 10.58 -15.59
N ASN A 202 11.41 10.86 -16.58
CA ASN A 202 10.23 11.69 -16.35
C ASN A 202 9.29 11.03 -15.34
N LEU A 203 9.13 11.70 -14.19
CA LEU A 203 8.15 11.33 -13.18
C LEU A 203 6.85 12.11 -13.38
N VAL A 204 5.75 11.47 -13.03
CA VAL A 204 4.44 12.12 -12.95
C VAL A 204 4.49 13.21 -11.88
N PRO A 205 4.07 14.46 -12.17
CA PRO A 205 4.12 15.57 -11.22
C PRO A 205 3.52 15.25 -9.85
N LEU A 206 4.08 15.83 -8.79
CA LEU A 206 3.63 15.61 -7.42
C LEU A 206 2.14 15.96 -7.24
N THR A 207 1.67 17.03 -7.90
CA THR A 207 0.27 17.44 -7.87
C THR A 207 -0.66 16.36 -8.43
N ASP A 208 -0.26 15.71 -9.53
CA ASP A 208 -1.05 14.65 -10.16
C ASP A 208 -1.02 13.37 -9.31
N CYS A 209 0.15 13.04 -8.74
CA CYS A 209 0.28 11.95 -7.78
C CYS A 209 -0.65 12.13 -6.58
N ILE A 210 -0.76 13.35 -6.04
CA ILE A 210 -1.67 13.66 -4.94
C ILE A 210 -3.13 13.39 -5.36
N TRP A 211 -3.53 13.81 -6.56
CA TRP A 211 -4.88 13.52 -7.06
C TRP A 211 -5.16 12.01 -7.18
N TYR A 212 -4.21 11.22 -7.66
CA TYR A 212 -4.35 9.76 -7.72
C TYR A 212 -4.42 9.12 -6.32
N ILE A 213 -3.60 9.58 -5.38
CA ILE A 213 -3.65 9.09 -3.99
C ILE A 213 -5.00 9.43 -3.37
N LEU A 214 -5.47 10.68 -3.51
CA LEU A 214 -6.78 11.10 -3.02
C LEU A 214 -7.89 10.26 -3.65
N ALA A 215 -7.84 9.97 -4.95
CA ALA A 215 -8.79 9.08 -5.61
C ALA A 215 -8.84 7.68 -4.98
N ILE A 216 -7.70 7.13 -4.56
CA ILE A 216 -7.60 5.79 -3.97
C ILE A 216 -8.08 5.75 -2.52
N ILE A 217 -7.77 6.77 -1.73
CA ILE A 217 -8.04 6.73 -0.28
C ILE A 217 -9.39 7.32 0.11
N SER A 218 -9.97 8.21 -0.70
CA SER A 218 -11.14 9.02 -0.29
C SER A 218 -12.34 8.15 0.07
N ALA A 219 -12.72 7.18 -0.77
CA ALA A 219 -13.88 6.35 -0.50
C ALA A 219 -13.71 5.47 0.76
N PRO A 220 -12.60 4.72 0.95
CA PRO A 220 -12.34 4.04 2.21
C PRO A 220 -12.35 4.95 3.45
N VAL A 221 -11.78 6.15 3.35
CA VAL A 221 -11.74 7.13 4.46
C VAL A 221 -13.14 7.61 4.81
N ILE A 222 -13.93 8.02 3.81
CA ILE A 222 -15.30 8.50 4.02
C ILE A 222 -16.17 7.40 4.62
N LEU A 223 -16.12 6.19 4.04
CA LEU A 223 -16.85 5.03 4.56
C LEU A 223 -16.44 4.71 6.01
N GLY A 224 -15.14 4.66 6.29
CA GLY A 224 -14.64 4.40 7.65
C GLY A 224 -15.09 5.44 8.68
N ILE A 225 -15.04 6.74 8.32
CA ILE A 225 -15.47 7.83 9.22
C ILE A 225 -16.97 7.76 9.48
N LEU A 226 -17.78 7.60 8.43
CA LEU A 226 -19.24 7.59 8.56
C LEU A 226 -19.74 6.35 9.30
N SER A 227 -19.08 5.20 9.11
CA SER A 227 -19.37 3.97 9.85
C SER A 227 -19.04 4.12 11.33
N TYR A 228 -17.85 4.68 11.63
CA TYR A 228 -17.45 4.96 13.02
C TYR A 228 -18.38 5.96 13.73
N ALA A 229 -18.91 6.93 13.00
CA ALA A 229 -19.85 7.92 13.53
C ALA A 229 -21.31 7.43 13.58
N HIS A 230 -21.59 6.19 13.18
CA HIS A 230 -22.95 5.61 13.10
C HIS A 230 -23.93 6.51 12.34
N MET A 231 -23.48 7.14 11.26
CA MET A 231 -24.28 8.08 10.49
C MET A 231 -25.34 7.35 9.67
N ASN A 232 -26.53 7.95 9.57
CA ASN A 232 -27.61 7.36 8.78
C ASN A 232 -27.34 7.48 7.26
N LYS A 233 -28.06 6.64 6.50
CA LYS A 233 -27.95 6.52 5.03
C LYS A 233 -28.17 7.84 4.27
N ILE A 234 -28.96 8.76 4.82
CA ILE A 234 -29.21 10.08 4.21
C ILE A 234 -27.95 10.93 4.27
N VAL A 235 -27.32 11.02 5.44
CA VAL A 235 -26.09 11.81 5.60
C VAL A 235 -24.94 11.19 4.81
N PHE A 236 -24.88 9.87 4.73
CA PHE A 236 -23.94 9.19 3.84
C PHE A 236 -24.14 9.55 2.38
N SER A 237 -25.37 9.44 1.89
CA SER A 237 -25.69 9.75 0.49
C SER A 237 -25.35 11.21 0.17
N ALA A 238 -25.64 12.14 1.09
CA ALA A 238 -25.26 13.54 0.97
C ALA A 238 -23.73 13.73 0.94
N ALA A 239 -22.99 13.11 1.88
CA ALA A 239 -21.53 13.23 1.95
C ALA A 239 -20.84 12.66 0.72
N VAL A 240 -21.31 11.50 0.22
CA VAL A 240 -20.79 10.89 -1.01
C VAL A 240 -21.09 11.76 -2.22
N ILE A 241 -22.31 12.28 -2.38
CA ILE A 241 -22.65 13.15 -3.51
C ILE A 241 -21.80 14.41 -3.48
N ILE A 242 -21.71 15.09 -2.34
CA ILE A 242 -20.90 16.32 -2.20
C ILE A 242 -19.43 16.02 -2.49
N GLY A 243 -18.85 15.01 -1.83
CA GLY A 243 -17.46 14.64 -2.03
C GLY A 243 -17.17 14.23 -3.47
N PHE A 244 -18.11 13.53 -4.11
CA PHE A 244 -18.01 13.13 -5.51
C PHE A 244 -18.07 14.33 -6.45
N THR A 245 -19.02 15.24 -6.27
CA THR A 245 -19.15 16.46 -7.07
C THR A 245 -17.90 17.32 -6.95
N VAL A 246 -17.42 17.57 -5.72
CA VAL A 246 -16.19 18.34 -5.48
C VAL A 246 -15.00 17.65 -6.14
N PHE A 247 -14.83 16.33 -5.98
CA PHE A 247 -13.71 15.63 -6.60
C PHE A 247 -13.75 15.75 -8.13
N LEU A 248 -14.91 15.56 -8.76
CA LEU A 248 -15.05 15.66 -10.21
C LEU A 248 -14.85 17.08 -10.75
N GLU A 249 -15.15 18.11 -9.96
CA GLU A 249 -15.01 19.51 -10.36
C GLU A 249 -13.53 19.94 -10.45
N TYR A 250 -12.69 19.48 -9.52
CA TYR A 250 -11.30 19.92 -9.39
C TYR A 250 -10.26 18.90 -9.87
N ALA A 251 -10.57 17.60 -9.84
CA ALA A 251 -9.60 16.57 -10.17
C ALA A 251 -9.46 16.40 -11.70
N PRO A 252 -8.24 16.11 -12.20
CA PRO A 252 -8.04 15.71 -13.58
C PRO A 252 -8.92 14.52 -13.95
N LEU A 253 -9.40 14.47 -15.20
CA LEU A 253 -10.28 13.39 -15.70
C LEU A 253 -9.72 11.99 -15.39
N SER A 254 -8.41 11.80 -15.53
CA SER A 254 -7.76 10.53 -15.24
C SER A 254 -7.85 10.13 -13.76
N ALA A 255 -7.71 11.07 -12.82
CA ALA A 255 -7.88 10.82 -11.40
C ALA A 255 -9.37 10.57 -11.05
N SER A 256 -10.28 11.28 -11.69
CA SER A 256 -11.73 11.07 -11.56
C SER A 256 -12.15 9.65 -11.97
N VAL A 257 -11.56 9.09 -13.03
CA VAL A 257 -11.81 7.69 -13.42
C VAL A 257 -11.33 6.73 -12.32
N ILE A 258 -10.13 6.92 -11.77
CA ILE A 258 -9.63 6.10 -10.66
C ILE A 258 -10.56 6.18 -9.45
N TYR A 259 -11.02 7.37 -9.11
CA TYR A 259 -11.93 7.59 -7.99
C TYR A 259 -13.25 6.85 -8.18
N ILE A 260 -13.85 6.91 -9.38
CA ILE A 260 -15.07 6.16 -9.70
C ILE A 260 -14.84 4.65 -9.51
N LEU A 261 -13.73 4.11 -10.03
CA LEU A 261 -13.43 2.67 -9.91
C LEU A 261 -13.24 2.24 -8.45
N VAL A 262 -12.59 3.07 -7.64
CA VAL A 262 -12.38 2.80 -6.20
C VAL A 262 -13.69 2.90 -5.42
N CYS A 263 -14.55 3.89 -5.72
CA CYS A 263 -15.89 3.99 -5.15
C CYS A 263 -16.72 2.75 -5.48
N LEU A 264 -16.79 2.35 -6.75
CA LEU A 264 -17.50 1.14 -7.18
C LEU A 264 -16.98 -0.11 -6.46
N THR A 265 -15.66 -0.25 -6.36
CA THR A 265 -15.04 -1.39 -5.67
C THR A 265 -15.35 -1.39 -4.18
N SER A 266 -15.37 -0.22 -3.53
CA SER A 266 -15.70 -0.08 -2.11
C SER A 266 -17.17 -0.41 -1.83
N CYS A 267 -18.09 -0.02 -2.71
CA CYS A 267 -19.49 -0.40 -2.62
C CYS A 267 -19.68 -1.91 -2.85
N LEU A 268 -19.07 -2.46 -3.92
CA LEU A 268 -19.19 -3.88 -4.26
C LEU A 268 -18.62 -4.77 -3.16
N ILE A 269 -17.47 -4.41 -2.57
CA ILE A 269 -16.89 -5.21 -1.49
C ILE A 269 -17.74 -5.16 -0.23
N SER A 270 -18.36 -4.02 0.08
CA SER A 270 -19.27 -3.90 1.23
C SER A 270 -20.52 -4.75 1.04
N LEU A 271 -21.15 -4.70 -0.14
CA LEU A 271 -22.27 -5.59 -0.49
C LEU A 271 -21.88 -7.08 -0.43
N TYR A 272 -20.67 -7.43 -0.88
CA TYR A 272 -20.15 -8.78 -0.80
C TYR A 272 -19.91 -9.21 0.66
N ALA A 273 -19.41 -8.31 1.50
CA ALA A 273 -19.10 -8.55 2.91
C ALA A 273 -20.34 -8.88 3.75
N GLY A 274 -21.45 -8.21 3.48
CA GLY A 274 -22.71 -8.33 4.23
C GLY A 274 -22.76 -7.44 5.46
N GLU A 275 -23.84 -7.56 6.24
CA GLU A 275 -24.18 -6.68 7.36
C GLU A 275 -23.15 -6.67 8.49
N ASP A 276 -22.37 -7.74 8.66
CA ASP A 276 -21.34 -7.81 9.72
C ASP A 276 -20.10 -6.92 9.45
N TYR A 277 -20.01 -6.30 8.26
CA TYR A 277 -18.91 -5.42 7.90
C TYR A 277 -19.33 -3.97 8.04
N GLU A 278 -18.56 -3.20 8.83
CA GLU A 278 -18.90 -1.83 9.24
C GLU A 278 -19.28 -0.87 8.09
N TRP A 279 -18.71 -1.00 6.88
CA TRP A 279 -19.09 -0.13 5.76
C TRP A 279 -20.50 -0.41 5.23
N SER A 280 -21.01 -1.63 5.46
CA SER A 280 -22.36 -2.03 5.09
C SER A 280 -23.42 -1.29 5.88
N ASP A 281 -23.15 -0.94 7.15
CA ASP A 281 -24.09 -0.22 8.05
C ASP A 281 -24.56 1.11 7.46
N VAL A 282 -23.71 1.71 6.62
CA VAL A 282 -23.95 3.03 6.05
C VAL A 282 -24.52 2.93 4.62
N LEU A 283 -24.33 1.79 3.96
CA LEU A 283 -24.71 1.52 2.57
C LEU A 283 -26.07 0.83 2.44
N ILE A 284 -26.39 -0.11 3.34
CA ILE A 284 -27.58 -0.97 3.32
C ILE A 284 -28.63 -0.39 4.26
#